data_AF-A0A553FIF4-F1
#
_entry.id   AF-A0A553FIF4-F1
#
_cell.length_a   1.000
_cell.length_b   1.000
_cell.length_c   1.000
_cell.angle_alpha   90.00
_cell.angle_beta   90.00
_cell.angle_gamma   90.00
#
_symmetry.space_group_name_H-M   'P 1'
#
loop_
_entity.id
_entity.type
_entity.pdbx_description
1 polymer ?
#
loop_
_entity_poly.entity_id
_entity_poly.type
_entity_poly.pdbx_seq_one_letter_code
_entity_poly.pdbx_strand_id
1 'polypeptide(L)'
;MKKFRVSLTLLAFMALFYGYTIYQSPLPFEVIDRDNSGIISVEEATQSMDIDKRVVIKTDEICTIYYWLDDGSDAYEVCAVNN
;
A
#
# COMPACT_ATOMS: atom_id res chain seq x y z
N MET A 1 20.26 -4.18 32.53
CA MET A 1 20.47 -3.59 31.19
C MET A 1 20.14 -4.53 30.01
N LYS A 2 20.14 -5.87 30.13
CA LYS A 2 19.80 -6.78 29.01
C LYS A 2 18.35 -6.68 28.52
N LYS A 3 17.36 -6.49 29.41
CA LYS A 3 15.93 -6.39 29.05
C LYS A 3 15.59 -5.14 28.21
N PHE A 4 16.27 -4.03 28.44
CA PHE A 4 16.06 -2.77 27.70
C PHE A 4 16.59 -2.83 26.26
N ARG A 5 17.67 -3.58 26.02
CA ARG A 5 18.23 -3.74 24.67
C ARG A 5 17.30 -4.51 23.74
N VAL A 6 16.65 -5.56 24.25
CA VAL A 6 15.67 -6.35 23.47
C VAL A 6 14.49 -5.48 23.02
N SER A 7 14.02 -4.59 23.89
CA SER A 7 12.93 -3.65 23.60
C SER A 7 13.27 -2.69 22.45
N LEU A 8 14.47 -2.10 22.47
CA LEU A 8 14.88 -1.15 21.42
C LEU A 8 15.05 -1.82 20.06
N THR A 9 15.67 -3.02 20.03
CA THR A 9 15.78 -3.78 18.78
C THR A 9 14.43 -4.14 18.19
N LEU A 10 13.46 -4.55 19.02
CA LEU A 10 12.12 -4.89 18.54
C LEU A 10 11.41 -3.67 17.93
N LEU A 11 11.51 -2.50 18.58
CA LEU A 11 10.95 -1.25 18.05
C LEU A 11 11.56 -0.86 16.70
N ALA A 12 12.88 -1.02 16.55
CA ALA A 12 13.55 -0.76 15.28
C ALA A 12 13.06 -1.70 14.17
N PHE A 13 12.89 -2.99 14.48
CA PHE A 13 12.32 -3.95 13.52
C PHE A 13 10.89 -3.60 13.11
N MET A 14 10.04 -3.20 14.06
CA MET A 14 8.66 -2.79 13.73
C MET A 14 8.62 -1.53 12.85
N ALA A 15 9.47 -0.54 13.13
CA ALA A 15 9.55 0.67 12.31
C ALA A 15 10.03 0.37 10.88
N LEU A 16 11.03 -0.50 10.73
CA LEU A 16 11.52 -0.95 9.43
C LEU A 16 10.46 -1.76 8.68
N PHE A 17 9.76 -2.66 9.38
CA PHE A 17 8.69 -3.46 8.79
C PHE A 17 7.56 -2.56 8.27
N TYR A 18 7.10 -1.59 9.08
CA TYR A 18 6.11 -0.60 8.68
C TYR A 18 6.56 0.23 7.47
N GLY A 19 7.81 0.70 7.45
CA GLY A 19 8.33 1.42 6.28
C GLY A 19 8.39 0.53 5.03
N TYR A 20 8.71 -0.75 5.20
CA TYR A 20 8.78 -1.73 4.12
C TYR A 20 7.40 -2.05 3.53
N THR A 21 6.35 -2.16 4.35
CA THR A 21 4.99 -2.42 3.85
C THR A 21 4.50 -1.28 2.96
N ILE A 22 4.71 -0.03 3.38
CA ILE A 22 4.35 1.15 2.57
C ILE A 22 5.20 1.20 1.30
N TYR A 23 6.51 0.96 1.41
CA TYR A 23 7.41 1.01 0.26
C TYR A 23 7.07 -0.03 -0.83
N GLN A 24 6.60 -1.21 -0.45
CA GLN A 24 6.23 -2.27 -1.38
C GLN A 24 4.82 -2.12 -1.95
N SER A 25 3.99 -1.25 -1.36
CA SER A 25 2.65 -1.01 -1.89
C SER A 25 2.74 -0.38 -3.29
N PRO A 26 2.00 -0.90 -4.28
CA PRO A 26 1.89 -0.29 -5.61
C PRO A 26 0.96 0.95 -5.60
N LEU A 27 0.32 1.24 -4.47
CA LEU A 27 -0.54 2.41 -4.32
C LEU A 27 0.28 3.65 -3.98
N PRO A 28 -0.07 4.83 -4.54
CA PRO A 28 0.53 6.08 -4.13
C PRO A 28 0.14 6.43 -2.68
N PHE A 29 0.95 7.27 -2.03
CA PHE A 29 0.75 7.66 -0.63
C PHE A 29 -0.65 8.21 -0.37
N GLU A 30 -1.15 9.05 -1.28
CA GLU A 30 -2.45 9.72 -1.19
C GLU A 30 -3.63 8.76 -1.31
N VAL A 31 -3.43 7.55 -1.85
CA VAL A 31 -4.45 6.49 -1.92
C VAL A 31 -4.41 5.61 -0.67
N ILE A 32 -3.22 5.41 -0.09
CA ILE A 32 -3.05 4.67 1.16
C ILE A 32 -3.61 5.47 2.34
N ASP A 33 -3.38 6.78 2.37
CA ASP A 33 -3.93 7.73 3.34
C ASP A 33 -5.42 7.99 3.08
N ARG A 34 -6.26 7.01 3.41
CA ARG A 34 -7.70 6.99 3.10
C ARG A 34 -8.46 8.07 3.87
N ASP A 35 -8.01 8.40 5.07
CA ASP A 35 -8.63 9.44 5.89
C ASP A 35 -8.10 10.86 5.59
N ASN A 36 -7.10 10.97 4.70
CA ASN A 36 -6.44 12.22 4.30
C ASN A 36 -5.85 12.98 5.50
N SER A 37 -5.36 12.26 6.51
CA SER A 37 -4.73 12.85 7.68
C SER A 37 -3.31 13.37 7.42
N GLY A 38 -2.70 12.98 6.30
CA GLY A 38 -1.31 13.27 5.95
C GLY A 38 -0.31 12.31 6.60
N ILE A 39 -0.78 11.25 7.27
CA ILE A 39 0.05 10.23 7.92
C ILE A 39 -0.58 8.86 7.68
N ILE A 40 0.19 7.89 7.18
CA ILE A 40 -0.29 6.53 7.03
C ILE A 40 -0.35 5.85 8.42
N SER A 41 -1.54 5.53 8.90
CA SER A 41 -1.72 4.73 10.10
C SER A 41 -1.25 3.28 9.90
N VAL A 42 -1.07 2.53 11.00
CA VAL A 42 -0.73 1.09 10.90
C VAL A 42 -1.84 0.29 10.21
N GLU A 43 -3.09 0.73 10.40
CA GLU A 43 -4.25 0.12 9.75
C GLU A 43 -4.22 0.33 8.24
N GLU A 44 -4.03 1.57 7.78
CA GLU A 44 -3.89 1.89 6.35
C GLU A 44 -2.68 1.21 5.70
N ALA A 45 -1.55 1.16 6.41
CA ALA A 45 -0.38 0.42 5.95
C ALA A 45 -0.69 -1.07 5.74
N THR A 46 -1.51 -1.67 6.61
CA THR A 46 -1.92 -3.08 6.49
C THR A 46 -2.93 -3.25 5.34
N GLN A 47 -3.94 -2.38 5.25
CA GLN A 47 -4.94 -2.40 4.18
C GLN A 47 -4.31 -2.20 2.79
N SER A 48 -3.23 -1.42 2.70
CA SER A 48 -2.47 -1.24 1.45
C SER A 48 -1.81 -2.52 0.91
N MET A 49 -1.70 -3.57 1.74
CA MET A 49 -1.25 -4.89 1.32
C MET A 49 -2.41 -5.79 0.88
N ASP A 50 -3.63 -5.50 1.33
CA ASP A 50 -4.85 -6.25 1.03
C ASP A 50 -5.48 -5.73 -0.27
N ILE A 51 -4.69 -5.79 -1.34
CA ILE A 51 -5.08 -5.39 -2.68
C ILE A 51 -4.73 -6.46 -3.68
N ASP A 52 -5.45 -6.45 -4.79
CA ASP A 52 -5.09 -7.19 -5.99
C ASP A 52 -5.27 -6.31 -7.22
N LYS A 53 -4.90 -6.81 -8.39
CA LYS A 53 -4.93 -6.06 -9.63
C LYS A 53 -5.60 -6.83 -10.75
N ARG A 54 -6.33 -6.10 -11.59
CA ARG A 54 -6.89 -6.60 -12.83
C ARG A 54 -6.45 -5.74 -14.00
N VAL A 55 -6.25 -6.39 -15.15
CA VAL A 55 -5.89 -5.70 -16.40
C VAL A 55 -7.16 -5.53 -17.23
N VAL A 56 -7.40 -4.31 -17.70
CA VAL A 56 -8.52 -3.94 -18.56
C VAL A 56 -7.97 -3.30 -19.83
N ILE A 57 -8.45 -3.75 -20.98
CA ILE A 57 -8.13 -3.17 -22.29
C ILE A 57 -9.22 -2.14 -22.60
N LYS A 58 -8.84 -0.87 -22.63
CA LYS A 58 -9.67 0.24 -23.14
C LYS A 58 -9.23 0.52 -24.58
N THR A 59 -10.03 1.28 -25.34
CA THR A 59 -9.68 1.63 -26.72
C THR A 59 -8.30 2.31 -26.76
N ASP A 60 -7.31 1.64 -27.35
CA ASP A 60 -5.90 2.05 -27.46
C ASP A 60 -5.10 2.15 -26.16
N GLU A 61 -5.58 1.58 -25.04
CA GLU A 61 -4.90 1.62 -23.74
C GLU A 61 -5.00 0.28 -22.99
N ILE A 62 -3.92 -0.10 -22.31
CA ILE A 62 -3.90 -1.19 -21.33
C ILE A 62 -3.83 -0.58 -19.94
N CYS A 63 -4.89 -0.76 -19.16
CA CYS A 63 -4.99 -0.23 -17.80
C CYS A 63 -4.85 -1.35 -16.77
N THR A 64 -4.02 -1.12 -15.76
CA THR A 64 -3.97 -1.93 -14.53
C THR A 64 -4.77 -1.21 -13.46
N ILE A 65 -5.83 -1.85 -12.99
CA ILE A 65 -6.67 -1.36 -11.88
C ILE A 65 -6.31 -2.16 -10.64
N TYR A 66 -5.82 -1.47 -9.62
CA TYR A 66 -5.66 -2.00 -8.27
C TYR A 66 -6.98 -1.81 -7.53
N TYR A 67 -7.43 -2.84 -6.82
CA TYR A 67 -8.68 -2.83 -6.08
C TYR A 67 -8.49 -3.39 -4.67
N TRP A 68 -9.28 -2.88 -3.73
CA TRP A 68 -9.26 -3.34 -2.36
C TRP A 68 -9.91 -4.72 -2.24
N LEU A 69 -9.29 -5.62 -1.49
CA LEU A 69 -9.87 -6.95 -1.26
C LEU A 69 -11.01 -6.93 -0.25
N ASP A 70 -11.16 -5.87 0.54
CA ASP A 70 -12.20 -5.73 1.56
C ASP A 70 -13.60 -5.55 0.95
N ASP A 71 -13.72 -4.69 -0.07
CA ASP A 71 -14.99 -4.28 -0.68
C ASP A 71 -15.01 -4.41 -2.22
N GLY A 72 -13.88 -4.69 -2.85
CA GLY A 72 -13.74 -4.83 -4.30
C GLY A 72 -13.73 -3.50 -5.06
N SER A 73 -13.70 -2.37 -4.37
CA SER A 73 -13.68 -1.04 -4.99
C SER A 73 -12.31 -0.70 -5.56
N ASP A 74 -12.32 0.14 -6.60
CA ASP A 74 -11.11 0.53 -7.30
C ASP A 74 -10.30 1.51 -6.43
N ALA A 75 -9.05 1.15 -6.17
CA ALA A 75 -8.11 1.92 -5.37
C ALA A 75 -7.30 2.90 -6.24
N TYR A 76 -6.72 2.38 -7.32
CA TYR A 76 -5.80 3.14 -8.17
C TYR A 76 -5.75 2.56 -9.58
N GLU A 77 -5.70 3.42 -10.60
CA GLU A 77 -5.65 3.03 -12.01
C GLU A 77 -4.40 3.59 -12.68
N VAL A 78 -3.68 2.73 -13.40
CA VAL A 78 -2.53 3.10 -14.22
C VAL A 78 -2.74 2.60 -15.65
N CYS A 79 -2.85 3.53 -16.61
CA CYS A 79 -2.98 3.20 -18.03
C CYS A 79 -1.70 3.48 -18.80
N ALA A 80 -1.39 2.60 -19.74
CA ALA A 80 -0.34 2.78 -20.73
C ALA A 80 -0.93 2.66 -22.14
N VAL A 81 -0.46 3.50 -23.06
CA VAL A 81 -0.86 3.46 -24.47
C VAL A 81 -0.47 2.11 -25.07
N ASN A 82 -1.42 1.46 -25.74
CA ASN A 82 -1.21 0.19 -26.42
C ASN A 82 -0.52 0.46 -27.78
N ASN A 83 0.81 0.36 -27.80
CA ASN A 83 1.62 0.54 -29.03
C ASN A 83 1.45 -0.61 -30.03
#